data_AF-A0A2J4XW06-F1
#
_entry.id   AF-A0A2J4XW06-F1
#
_cell.length_a   1.000
_cell.length_b   1.000
_cell.length_c   1.000
_cell.angle_alpha   90.00
_cell.angle_beta   90.00
_cell.angle_gamma   90.00
#
_symmetry.space_group_name_H-M   'P 1'
#
loop_
_entity.id
_entity.type
_entity.pdbx_description
1 polymer ?
#
loop_
_entity_poly.entity_id
_entity_poly.type
_entity_poly.pdbx_seq_one_letter_code
_entity_poly.pdbx_strand_id
1 'polypeptide(L)'
;TMAMRLHTPTFALSQLSRAVDSRPAAQRRPVMSDLRDSGSIEQDADSIMFLYRDEVYNPESPAAGVAEIILGKSRFSAAGAIIYQEFKNGHFLSMDQHVGKEKTRIQLEAAKPRKPSRKYSEKYNTDSF
;
A
#
# COMPACT_ATOMS: atom_id res chain seq x y z
N THR A 1 -3.85 5.69 29.37
CA THR A 1 -3.15 6.60 28.44
C THR A 1 -3.80 7.98 28.45
N MET A 2 -3.09 9.05 28.06
CA MET A 2 -3.53 10.45 28.13
C MET A 2 -4.88 10.70 27.41
N ALA A 3 -5.11 10.07 26.26
CA ALA A 3 -6.35 10.18 25.48
C ALA A 3 -7.60 9.75 26.28
N MET A 4 -7.50 8.62 27.00
CA MET A 4 -8.60 8.08 27.80
C MET A 4 -8.99 8.98 28.98
N ARG A 5 -8.05 9.78 29.50
CA ARG A 5 -8.30 10.71 30.62
C ARG A 5 -8.90 12.04 30.18
N LEU A 6 -8.61 12.48 28.96
CA LEU A 6 -9.02 13.79 28.42
C LEU A 6 -10.25 13.71 27.51
N HIS A 7 -10.78 12.50 27.26
CA HIS A 7 -11.91 12.25 26.34
C HIS A 7 -11.77 12.97 24.99
N THR A 8 -10.54 13.13 24.51
CA THR A 8 -10.21 13.88 23.29
C THR A 8 -9.49 12.94 22.32
N PRO A 9 -9.87 12.90 21.03
CA PRO A 9 -9.15 12.12 20.03
C PRO A 9 -7.70 12.56 19.94
N THR A 10 -6.77 11.63 20.15
CA THR A 10 -5.33 11.90 20.08
C THR A 10 -4.73 11.24 18.85
N PHE A 11 -4.05 12.02 18.02
CA PHE A 11 -3.26 11.52 16.91
C PHE A 11 -1.79 11.60 17.27
N ALA A 12 -1.06 10.51 17.00
CA ALA A 12 0.39 10.46 17.12
C ALA A 12 0.98 10.13 15.74
N LEU A 13 1.92 10.96 15.27
CA LEU A 13 2.68 10.68 14.07
C LEU A 13 3.90 9.85 14.46
N SER A 14 4.07 8.71 13.80
CA SER A 14 5.22 7.84 13.99
C SER A 14 5.98 7.68 12.69
N GLN A 15 7.30 7.80 12.77
CA GLN A 15 8.17 7.51 11.64
C GLN A 15 8.33 6.00 11.48
N LEU A 16 8.44 5.55 10.23
CA LEU A 16 8.72 4.16 9.90
C LEU A 16 10.22 3.90 9.87
N SER A 17 10.59 2.63 10.04
CA SER A 17 11.95 2.17 9.81
C SER A 17 12.37 2.42 8.35
N ARG A 18 13.59 2.92 8.14
CA ARG A 18 14.19 3.10 6.80
C ARG A 18 14.32 1.80 6.00
N ALA A 19 14.17 0.65 6.66
CA ALA A 19 14.15 -0.65 6.00
C ALA A 19 13.02 -0.76 4.96
N VAL A 20 11.93 0.02 5.09
CA VAL A 20 10.85 0.08 4.09
C VAL A 20 11.36 0.43 2.71
N ASP A 21 12.27 1.40 2.60
CA ASP A 21 12.76 1.91 1.31
C ASP A 21 13.74 0.93 0.63
N SER A 22 14.38 0.07 1.41
CA SER A 22 15.30 -0.95 0.91
C SER A 22 14.60 -2.15 0.25
N ARG A 23 13.29 -2.30 0.45
CA ARG A 23 12.49 -3.38 -0.16
C ARG A 23 12.33 -3.19 -1.68
N PRO A 24 12.11 -4.28 -2.43
CA PRO A 24 11.70 -4.19 -3.84
C PRO A 24 10.50 -3.26 -4.00
N ALA A 25 10.42 -2.54 -5.13
CA ALA A 25 9.38 -1.52 -5.35
C ALA A 25 7.95 -2.03 -5.09
N ALA A 26 7.64 -3.28 -5.47
CA ALA A 26 6.35 -3.91 -5.24
C ALA A 26 6.00 -4.19 -3.76
N GLN A 27 6.99 -4.12 -2.86
CA GLN A 27 6.87 -4.46 -1.44
C GLN A 27 7.11 -3.26 -0.51
N ARG A 28 7.17 -2.04 -1.03
CA ARG A 28 7.41 -0.82 -0.22
C ARG A 28 6.18 -0.33 0.55
N ARG A 29 5.04 -1.01 0.43
CA ARG A 29 3.86 -0.73 1.24
C ARG A 29 4.18 -0.97 2.73
N PRO A 30 3.95 0.01 3.60
CA PRO A 30 4.19 -0.16 5.03
C PRO A 30 3.31 -1.24 5.65
N VAL A 31 3.88 -1.93 6.62
CA VAL A 31 3.25 -2.97 7.44
C VAL A 31 3.56 -2.72 8.90
N MET A 32 2.86 -3.43 9.80
CA MET A 32 3.02 -3.28 11.24
C MET A 32 4.47 -3.47 11.74
N SER A 33 5.26 -4.34 11.10
CA SER A 33 6.66 -4.56 11.45
C SER A 33 7.59 -3.39 11.12
N ASP A 34 7.13 -2.39 10.35
CA ASP A 34 7.93 -1.21 10.03
C ASP A 34 7.94 -0.17 11.16
N LEU A 35 7.07 -0.31 12.17
CA LEU A 35 7.08 0.55 13.35
C LEU A 35 8.21 0.13 14.30
N ARG A 36 9.10 1.07 14.64
CA ARG A 36 10.30 0.83 15.46
C ARG A 36 9.98 0.28 16.86
N ASP A 37 8.82 0.65 17.42
CA ASP A 37 8.32 0.23 18.73
C ASP A 37 6.94 -0.46 18.63
N SER A 38 6.74 -1.22 17.53
CA SER A 38 5.45 -1.81 17.15
C SER A 38 4.72 -2.47 18.32
N GLY A 39 5.39 -3.22 19.19
CA GLY A 39 4.75 -3.93 20.30
C GLY A 39 3.95 -3.04 21.26
N SER A 40 4.52 -1.91 21.68
CA SER A 40 3.84 -1.00 22.63
C SER A 40 2.78 -0.14 21.93
N ILE A 41 3.11 0.41 20.77
CA ILE A 41 2.20 1.25 19.98
C ILE A 41 1.00 0.43 19.52
N GLU A 42 1.23 -0.80 19.07
CA GLU A 42 0.17 -1.70 18.67
C GLU A 42 -0.76 -1.97 19.85
N GLN A 43 -0.24 -2.30 21.04
CA GLN A 43 -1.09 -2.56 22.20
C GLN A 43 -1.91 -1.34 22.63
N ASP A 44 -1.33 -0.15 22.58
CA ASP A 44 -1.98 1.07 23.07
C ASP A 44 -2.91 1.74 22.06
N ALA A 45 -2.61 1.65 20.76
CA ALA A 45 -3.38 2.32 19.71
C ALA A 45 -4.71 1.63 19.42
N ASP A 46 -5.77 2.44 19.31
CA ASP A 46 -7.08 1.97 18.86
C ASP A 46 -7.12 1.74 17.35
N SER A 47 -6.43 2.58 16.59
CA SER A 47 -6.26 2.42 15.15
C SER A 47 -4.87 2.86 14.72
N ILE A 48 -4.32 2.16 13.74
CA ILE A 48 -3.03 2.48 13.12
C ILE A 48 -3.25 2.59 11.63
N MET A 49 -2.88 3.74 11.09
CA MET A 49 -3.05 4.10 9.68
C MET A 49 -1.68 4.35 9.08
N PHE A 50 -1.39 3.70 7.96
CA PHE A 50 -0.22 3.96 7.17
C PHE A 50 -0.59 4.78 5.94
N LEU A 51 0.33 5.62 5.49
CA LEU A 51 0.20 6.39 4.26
C LEU A 51 1.16 5.82 3.24
N TYR A 52 0.67 5.55 2.02
CA TYR A 52 1.49 5.08 0.92
C TYR A 52 1.14 5.83 -0.36
N ARG A 53 2.16 6.22 -1.12
CA ARG A 53 2.03 6.84 -2.44
C ARG A 53 3.02 6.17 -3.37
N ASP A 54 2.51 5.46 -4.37
CA ASP A 54 3.36 4.71 -5.29
C ASP A 54 4.23 5.63 -6.15
N GLU A 55 3.70 6.79 -6.53
CA GLU A 55 4.39 7.79 -7.35
C GLU A 55 5.70 8.33 -6.73
N VAL A 56 5.85 8.24 -5.40
CA VAL A 56 7.08 8.63 -4.69
C VAL A 56 8.23 7.69 -5.06
N TYR A 57 7.93 6.43 -5.35
CA TYR A 57 8.91 5.39 -5.67
C TYR A 57 8.95 5.03 -7.15
N ASN A 58 7.86 5.27 -7.88
CA ASN A 58 7.70 4.97 -9.30
C ASN A 58 7.09 6.18 -10.03
N PRO A 59 7.93 7.02 -10.70
CA PRO A 59 7.44 8.20 -11.41
C PRO A 59 6.42 7.92 -12.54
N GLU A 60 6.47 6.72 -13.13
CA GLU A 60 5.54 6.29 -14.19
C GLU A 60 4.38 5.45 -13.65
N SER A 61 4.10 5.54 -12.35
CA SER A 61 3.02 4.76 -11.73
C SER A 61 1.67 5.06 -12.38
N PRO A 62 0.91 4.02 -12.80
CA PRO A 62 -0.48 4.17 -13.22
C PRO A 62 -1.39 4.75 -12.12
N ALA A 63 -0.95 4.67 -10.85
CA ALA A 63 -1.60 5.23 -9.69
C ALA A 63 -1.05 6.62 -9.29
N ALA A 64 -0.47 7.37 -10.22
CA ALA A 64 -0.05 8.75 -9.98
C ALA A 64 -1.20 9.63 -9.46
N GLY A 65 -0.88 10.48 -8.50
CA GLY A 65 -1.82 11.32 -7.76
C GLY A 65 -2.70 10.57 -6.75
N VAL A 66 -2.54 9.25 -6.56
CA VAL A 66 -3.30 8.48 -5.57
C VAL A 66 -2.48 8.28 -4.30
N ALA A 67 -3.07 8.63 -3.16
CA ALA A 67 -2.60 8.26 -1.84
C ALA A 67 -3.48 7.16 -1.25
N GLU A 68 -2.83 6.13 -0.76
CA GLU A 68 -3.44 5.01 -0.05
C GLU A 68 -3.31 5.24 1.45
N ILE A 69 -4.45 5.25 2.14
CA ILE A 69 -4.54 5.24 3.59
C ILE A 69 -4.86 3.80 4.00
N ILE A 70 -3.86 3.10 4.50
CA ILE A 70 -3.92 1.68 4.81
C ILE A 70 -4.22 1.51 6.30
N LEU A 71 -5.35 0.89 6.63
CA LEU A 71 -5.71 0.60 8.01
C LEU A 71 -4.99 -0.68 8.49
N GLY A 72 -3.82 -0.49 9.10
CA GLY A 72 -2.99 -1.59 9.61
C GLY A 72 -3.60 -2.28 10.84
N LYS A 73 -4.24 -1.49 11.72
CA LYS A 73 -4.98 -1.99 12.88
C LYS A 73 -6.23 -1.15 13.09
N SER A 74 -7.32 -1.81 13.50
CA SER A 74 -8.49 -1.14 14.07
C SER A 74 -9.13 -2.05 15.12
N ARG A 75 -9.48 -1.48 16.28
CA ARG A 75 -10.30 -2.16 17.29
C ARG A 75 -11.80 -2.15 16.95
N PHE A 76 -12.23 -1.29 16.03
CA PHE A 76 -13.64 -1.02 15.74
C PHE A 76 -14.10 -1.53 14.37
N SER A 77 -13.18 -1.98 13.51
CA SER A 77 -13.47 -2.38 12.13
C SER A 77 -12.50 -3.44 11.64
N ALA A 78 -12.80 -4.08 10.51
CA ALA A 78 -11.89 -5.04 9.88
C ALA A 78 -10.56 -4.35 9.48
N ALA A 79 -9.44 -4.89 9.96
CA ALA A 79 -8.11 -4.46 9.54
C ALA A 79 -7.87 -4.79 8.06
N GLY A 80 -7.00 -4.03 7.39
CA GLY A 80 -6.66 -4.21 5.98
C GLY A 80 -7.51 -3.41 5.00
N ALA A 81 -8.47 -2.60 5.47
CA ALA A 81 -9.17 -1.65 4.62
C ALA A 81 -8.19 -0.58 4.08
N ILE A 82 -8.36 -0.22 2.81
CA ILE A 82 -7.60 0.85 2.17
C ILE A 82 -8.58 1.92 1.73
N ILE A 83 -8.33 3.16 2.15
CA ILE A 83 -9.07 4.34 1.72
C ILE A 83 -8.19 5.07 0.72
N TYR A 84 -8.74 5.34 -0.47
CA TYR A 84 -8.04 6.05 -1.51
C TYR A 84 -8.37 7.54 -1.45
N GLN A 85 -7.36 8.39 -1.57
CA GLN A 85 -7.49 9.84 -1.68
C GLN A 85 -6.63 10.38 -2.81
N GLU A 86 -7.06 11.46 -3.44
CA GLU A 86 -6.21 12.16 -4.40
C GLU A 86 -5.21 13.03 -3.63
N PHE A 87 -3.94 13.00 -4.01
CA PHE A 87 -2.90 13.83 -3.43
C PHE A 87 -2.45 14.88 -4.43
N LYS A 88 -2.72 16.15 -4.11
CA LYS A 88 -2.40 17.28 -4.99
C LYS A 88 -1.91 18.45 -4.17
N ASN A 89 -0.73 18.99 -4.51
CA ASN A 89 -0.14 20.17 -3.86
C ASN A 89 -0.04 20.06 -2.32
N GLY A 90 0.25 18.86 -1.80
CA GLY A 90 0.32 18.65 -0.34
C GLY A 90 -1.02 18.40 0.34
N HIS A 91 -2.14 18.47 -0.40
CA HIS A 91 -3.47 18.24 0.13
C HIS A 91 -4.00 16.86 -0.25
N PHE A 92 -4.76 16.30 0.68
CA PHE A 92 -5.56 15.11 0.48
C PHE A 92 -6.98 15.52 0.09
N LEU A 93 -7.42 15.05 -1.07
CA LEU A 93 -8.73 15.35 -1.64
C LEU A 93 -9.55 14.07 -1.73
N SER A 94 -10.87 14.22 -1.59
CA SER A 94 -11.81 13.11 -1.76
C SER A 94 -11.73 12.58 -3.20
N MET A 95 -11.68 11.26 -3.35
CA MET A 95 -11.77 10.60 -4.65
C MET A 95 -12.78 9.45 -4.60
N ASP A 96 -13.29 9.08 -5.77
CA ASP A 96 -14.08 7.87 -5.93
C ASP A 96 -13.22 6.64 -5.60
N GLN A 97 -13.70 5.83 -4.65
CA GLN A 97 -13.00 4.65 -4.17
C GLN A 97 -12.87 3.56 -5.25
N HIS A 98 -13.83 3.45 -6.18
CA HIS A 98 -13.74 2.54 -7.31
C HIS A 98 -12.61 2.94 -8.26
N VAL A 99 -12.48 4.24 -8.53
CA VAL A 99 -11.40 4.77 -9.38
C VAL A 99 -10.04 4.57 -8.71
N GLY A 100 -9.92 4.89 -7.42
CA GLY A 100 -8.68 4.68 -6.66
C GLY A 100 -8.27 3.21 -6.62
N LYS A 101 -9.22 2.32 -6.35
CA LYS A 101 -9.01 0.87 -6.35
C LYS A 101 -8.57 0.35 -7.71
N GLU A 102 -9.19 0.83 -8.79
CA GLU A 102 -8.87 0.38 -10.14
C GLU A 102 -7.49 0.83 -10.60
N LYS A 103 -7.12 2.10 -10.34
CA LYS A 103 -5.76 2.60 -10.59
C LYS A 103 -4.71 1.78 -9.85
N THR A 104 -4.98 1.47 -8.58
CA THR A 104 -4.11 0.64 -7.75
C THR A 104 -4.03 -0.80 -8.28
N ARG A 105 -5.13 -1.38 -8.75
CA ARG A 105 -5.16 -2.71 -9.38
C ARG A 105 -4.29 -2.76 -10.63
N ILE A 106 -4.43 -1.76 -11.51
CA ILE A 106 -3.63 -1.64 -12.74
C ILE A 106 -2.13 -1.52 -12.39
N GLN A 107 -1.80 -0.74 -11.36
CA GLN A 107 -0.43 -0.62 -10.86
C GLN A 107 0.12 -1.97 -10.37
N LEU A 108 -0.64 -2.72 -9.56
CA LEU A 108 -0.24 -4.06 -9.10
C LEU A 108 -0.08 -5.07 -10.25
N GLU A 109 -0.88 -4.94 -11.31
CA GLU A 109 -0.76 -5.78 -12.50
C GLU A 109 0.46 -5.43 -13.35
N ALA A 110 0.75 -4.14 -13.51
CA ALA A 110 1.95 -3.66 -14.19
C ALA A 110 3.23 -4.09 -13.47
N ALA A 111 3.20 -4.17 -12.14
CA ALA A 111 4.34 -4.60 -11.33
C ALA A 111 4.61 -6.12 -11.37
N LYS A 112 3.66 -6.94 -11.85
CA LYS A 112 3.86 -8.40 -11.96
C LYS A 112 4.76 -8.71 -13.16
N PRO A 113 5.79 -9.57 -13.02
CA PRO A 113 6.58 -10.01 -14.16
C PRO A 113 5.68 -10.72 -15.17
N ARG A 114 5.74 -10.29 -16.45
CA ARG A 114 5.03 -10.96 -17.55
C ARG A 114 5.48 -12.42 -17.58
N LYS A 115 4.55 -13.36 -17.36
CA LYS A 115 4.84 -14.79 -17.52
C LYS A 115 5.33 -15.02 -18.97
N PRO A 116 6.46 -15.72 -19.18
CA PRO A 116 6.90 -16.04 -20.52
C PRO A 116 5.79 -16.84 -21.22
N SER A 117 5.43 -16.44 -22.44
CA SER A 117 4.48 -17.20 -23.26
C SER A 117 5.04 -18.61 -23.47
N ARG A 118 4.29 -19.64 -23.05
CA ARG A 118 4.63 -21.02 -23.41
C ARG A 118 4.45 -21.15 -24.92
N LYS A 119 5.56 -21.10 -25.69
CA LYS A 119 5.56 -21.47 -27.11
C LYS A 119 5.22 -22.96 -27.19
N TYR A 120 3.97 -23.28 -27.50
CA TYR A 120 3.48 -24.66 -27.57
C TYR A 120 3.74 -25.33 -28.95
N SER A 121 4.48 -24.68 -29.84
CA SER A 121 4.57 -25.06 -31.25
C SER A 121 6.00 -25.18 -31.76
N GLU A 122 6.80 -26.09 -31.21
CA GLU A 122 8.06 -26.57 -31.82
C GLU A 122 8.30 -28.07 -31.56
N LYS A 123 7.25 -28.86 -31.29
CA LYS A 123 7.37 -30.32 -31.08
C LYS A 123 6.93 -31.19 -32.25
N TYR A 124 6.49 -30.57 -33.35
CA TYR A 124 6.13 -31.28 -34.59
C TYR A 124 6.75 -30.56 -35.78
N ASN A 125 8.07 -30.33 -35.72
CA ASN A 125 8.80 -30.00 -36.94
C ASN A 125 9.11 -31.33 -37.64
N THR A 126 8.23 -31.64 -38.58
CA THR A 126 8.34 -32.61 -39.67
C THR A 126 9.71 -33.30 -39.81
N ASP A 127 9.81 -34.54 -39.34
CA ASP A 127 10.68 -35.51 -40.01
C ASP A 127 10.06 -35.75 -41.40
N SER A 128 10.84 -35.47 -42.44
CA SER A 128 10.43 -35.67 -43.83
C SER A 128 10.33 -37.16 -44.12
N PHE A 129 9.30 -37.52 -44.90
CA PHE A 129 8.98 -38.87 -45.39
C PHE A 129 10.18 -39.65 -45.95
#